data_AF-A0A8T4ZPZ3-F1
#
_entry.id   AF-A0A8T4ZPZ3-F1
#
_cell.length_a   1.000
_cell.length_b   1.000
_cell.length_c   1.000
_cell.angle_alpha   90.00
_cell.angle_beta   90.00
_cell.angle_gamma   90.00
#
_symmetry.space_group_name_H-M   'P 1'
#
loop_
_entity.id
_entity.type
_entity.pdbx_description
1 polymer ?
#
loop_
_entity_poly.entity_id
_entity_poly.type
_entity_poly.pdbx_seq_one_letter_code
_entity_poly.pdbx_strand_id
1 'polypeptide(L)'
;MNFRKLMVFATLVAILALPLAGVSAATDMDLTWSGPGSVSGTFTSGDDAVVGMYADGWTHGQFHATDADDNPYNYQVDTTSAWFKGYIDDGGELYFDFDRRDSHESMYGPADQRTESYLGSSGTGQLIFRTRSNYADLDSSNYNFQNNDHFLATGEYYAYHNVYNGNNWAGFMAAGNGTLDIDHMTDDTWVTTIKFGHGCGCYTNADVVQTGAGEFNLGAHFEDGMQMDGWSASGEVDYSFHVGFTSGFSWSDYHFTGN
;
A
#
# COMPACT_ATOMS: atom_id res chain seq x y z
N MET A 1 43.16 19.53 -0.50
CA MET A 1 42.52 20.04 0.74
C MET A 1 41.13 20.52 0.38
N ASN A 2 40.11 19.95 1.03
CA ASN A 2 38.72 20.43 1.16
C ASN A 2 37.89 20.45 -0.14
N PHE A 3 36.67 19.92 -0.19
CA PHE A 3 35.56 20.20 0.71
C PHE A 3 34.84 18.94 1.21
N ARG A 4 34.88 18.71 2.52
CA ARG A 4 33.81 17.97 3.21
C ARG A 4 32.61 18.90 3.29
N LYS A 5 31.54 18.60 2.55
CA LYS A 5 30.21 19.17 2.83
C LYS A 5 29.54 18.24 3.84
N LEU A 6 29.65 18.62 5.11
CA LEU A 6 28.84 18.09 6.19
C LEU A 6 27.41 18.60 5.94
N MET A 7 26.50 17.72 5.51
CA MET A 7 25.09 18.05 5.41
C MET A 7 24.39 17.46 6.63
N VAL A 8 23.84 18.35 7.44
CA VAL A 8 23.16 18.07 8.71
C VAL A 8 21.73 17.61 8.37
N PHE A 9 21.33 16.41 8.79
CA PHE A 9 19.92 16.02 8.76
C PHE A 9 19.22 16.59 9.99
N ALA A 10 18.33 17.54 9.73
CA ALA A 10 17.43 18.10 10.72
C ALA A 10 16.28 17.11 10.94
N THR A 11 16.07 16.68 12.19
CA THR A 11 14.81 16.07 12.62
C THR A 11 13.73 17.16 12.60
N LEU A 12 12.88 17.16 11.56
CA LEU A 12 11.74 18.06 11.49
C LEU A 12 10.49 17.34 11.98
N VAL A 13 10.11 17.59 13.24
CA VAL A 13 8.78 17.27 13.74
C VAL A 13 7.88 18.45 13.40
N ALA A 14 7.15 18.36 12.29
CA ALA A 14 6.11 19.33 11.95
C ALA A 14 4.80 18.91 12.63
N ILE A 15 4.50 19.52 13.78
CA ILE A 15 3.14 19.51 14.35
C ILE A 15 2.62 20.93 14.19
N LEU A 16 1.71 21.14 13.24
CA LEU A 16 0.97 22.39 13.11
C LEU A 16 -0.52 22.08 13.15
N ALA A 17 -1.11 22.18 14.35
CA ALA A 17 -2.55 22.21 14.54
C ALA A 17 -2.95 23.57 15.11
N LEU A 18 -3.66 24.38 14.34
CA LEU A 18 -4.31 25.62 14.78
C LEU A 18 -5.82 25.46 14.59
N PRO A 19 -6.63 25.34 15.65
CA PRO A 19 -8.08 25.36 15.51
C PRO A 19 -8.55 26.80 15.34
N LEU A 20 -8.93 27.19 14.12
CA LEU A 20 -9.76 28.37 13.89
C LEU A 20 -11.21 27.89 13.70
N ALA A 21 -12.06 28.22 14.66
CA ALA A 21 -13.47 27.93 14.62
C ALA A 21 -14.13 28.51 13.36
N GLY A 22 -14.86 27.67 12.62
CA GLY A 22 -15.96 28.13 11.77
C GLY A 22 -15.89 27.86 10.27
N VAL A 23 -15.08 26.90 9.81
CA VAL A 23 -15.23 26.15 8.54
C VAL A 23 -14.49 24.83 8.79
N SER A 24 -15.15 23.67 8.69
CA SER A 24 -14.43 22.40 8.58
C SER A 24 -13.60 22.44 7.30
N ALA A 25 -12.30 22.57 7.44
CA ALA A 25 -11.39 22.63 6.31
C ALA A 25 -10.62 21.33 6.31
N ALA A 26 -10.47 20.74 5.11
CA ALA A 26 -9.67 19.55 4.92
C ALA A 26 -8.32 19.70 5.64
N THR A 27 -7.93 18.65 6.37
CA THR A 27 -6.63 18.60 7.04
C THR A 27 -5.66 17.85 6.15
N ASP A 28 -4.59 18.51 5.73
CA ASP A 28 -3.59 17.95 4.83
C ASP A 28 -2.23 17.76 5.52
N MET A 29 -1.50 16.73 5.11
CA MET A 29 -0.08 16.53 5.40
C MET A 29 0.67 16.36 4.09
N ASP A 30 1.72 17.16 3.89
CA ASP A 30 2.67 17.01 2.79
C ASP A 30 4.08 16.84 3.35
N LEU A 31 4.75 15.74 2.96
CA LEU A 31 6.11 15.44 3.35
C LEU A 31 6.93 15.11 2.11
N THR A 32 8.06 15.80 1.94
CA THR A 32 9.08 15.48 0.93
C THR A 32 10.40 15.27 1.64
N TRP A 33 11.13 14.22 1.28
CA TRP A 33 12.46 13.94 1.85
C TRP A 33 13.45 13.53 0.76
N SER A 34 14.73 13.68 1.07
CA SER A 34 15.83 13.20 0.24
C SER A 34 17.12 13.10 1.04
N GLY A 35 17.74 11.93 0.99
CA GLY A 35 19.08 11.63 1.47
C GLY A 35 19.10 10.56 2.57
N PRO A 36 20.23 10.41 3.29
CA PRO A 36 20.44 9.29 4.20
C PRO A 36 19.65 9.40 5.51
N GLY A 37 19.37 8.22 6.08
CA GLY A 37 18.79 8.03 7.41
C GLY A 37 17.32 7.66 7.33
N SER A 38 16.64 7.75 8.47
CA SER A 38 15.24 7.34 8.57
C SER A 38 14.28 8.54 8.55
N VAL A 39 13.18 8.39 7.84
CA VAL A 39 12.04 9.30 7.82
C VAL A 39 10.79 8.49 8.12
N SER A 40 9.93 9.01 8.99
CA SER A 40 8.64 8.42 9.31
C SER A 40 7.57 9.49 9.40
N GLY A 41 6.36 9.18 8.96
CA GLY A 41 5.20 10.04 9.05
C GLY A 41 3.99 9.26 9.51
N THR A 42 3.13 9.91 10.29
CA THR A 42 1.83 9.37 10.66
C THR A 42 0.80 10.47 10.51
N PHE A 43 -0.26 10.17 9.77
CA PHE A 43 -1.42 11.04 9.62
C PHE A 43 -2.62 10.37 10.30
N THR A 44 -3.41 11.15 11.03
CA THR A 44 -4.64 10.69 11.69
C THR A 44 -5.77 11.60 11.25
N SER A 45 -6.75 11.01 10.56
CA SER A 45 -8.02 11.66 10.16
C SER A 45 -9.02 11.35 11.27
N GLY A 46 -9.16 12.25 12.24
CA GLY A 46 -10.10 12.08 13.35
C GLY A 46 -10.15 10.66 13.93
N ASP A 47 -11.35 10.08 13.88
CA ASP A 47 -11.68 8.68 14.13
C ASP A 47 -11.76 7.83 12.85
N ASP A 48 -11.69 8.41 11.65
CA ASP A 48 -11.90 7.74 10.37
C ASP A 48 -10.75 6.83 9.92
N ALA A 49 -9.50 7.27 10.11
CA ALA A 49 -8.34 6.54 9.59
C ALA A 49 -6.99 6.93 10.24
N VAL A 50 -6.03 6.02 10.15
CA VAL A 50 -4.61 6.27 10.41
C VAL A 50 -3.77 5.78 9.22
N VAL A 51 -2.84 6.63 8.80
CA VAL A 51 -1.94 6.34 7.67
C VAL A 51 -0.50 6.51 8.13
N GLY A 52 0.35 5.53 7.83
CA GLY A 52 1.76 5.53 8.18
C GLY A 52 2.66 5.45 6.94
N MET A 53 3.85 6.02 7.08
CA MET A 53 4.96 5.82 6.16
C MET A 53 6.27 5.72 6.91
N TYR A 54 7.19 4.95 6.36
CA TYR A 54 8.55 4.84 6.83
C TYR A 54 9.51 4.64 5.66
N ALA A 55 10.67 5.27 5.74
CA ALA A 55 11.78 5.09 4.81
C ALA A 55 13.09 5.09 5.59
N ASP A 56 14.02 4.20 5.24
CA ASP A 56 15.37 4.15 5.81
C ASP A 56 16.42 3.80 4.76
N GLY A 57 17.66 4.21 5.00
CA GLY A 57 18.77 4.07 4.05
C GLY A 57 19.01 5.35 3.27
N TRP A 58 19.49 5.23 2.03
CA TRP A 58 19.59 6.39 1.15
C TRP A 58 18.34 6.47 0.28
N THR A 59 17.36 7.25 0.73
CA THR A 59 16.04 7.31 0.11
C THR A 59 15.62 8.73 -0.23
N HIS A 60 14.66 8.85 -1.14
CA HIS A 60 13.96 10.10 -1.39
C HIS A 60 12.51 9.80 -1.74
N GLY A 61 11.65 10.80 -1.63
CA GLY A 61 10.25 10.59 -1.96
C GLY A 61 9.31 11.66 -1.46
N GLN A 62 8.03 11.33 -1.58
CA GLN A 62 6.91 12.19 -1.24
C GLN A 62 5.81 11.36 -0.57
N PHE A 63 5.18 11.95 0.44
CA PHE A 63 4.01 11.43 1.12
C PHE A 63 2.98 12.55 1.26
N HIS A 64 1.73 12.23 0.99
CA HIS A 64 0.61 13.14 1.13
C HIS A 64 -0.55 12.41 1.76
N ALA A 65 -1.28 13.08 2.65
CA ALA A 65 -2.52 12.58 3.21
C ALA A 65 -3.50 13.74 3.44
N THR A 66 -4.79 13.47 3.23
CA THR A 66 -5.88 14.41 3.37
C THR A 66 -7.04 13.76 4.09
N ASP A 67 -7.56 14.45 5.10
CA ASP A 67 -8.90 14.31 5.64
C ASP A 67 -9.80 15.31 4.93
N ALA A 68 -10.83 14.84 4.21
CA ALA A 68 -11.65 15.69 3.36
C ALA A 68 -12.69 16.53 4.12
N ASP A 69 -13.04 16.15 5.35
CA ASP A 69 -14.10 16.80 6.15
C ASP A 69 -15.41 16.99 5.35
N ASP A 70 -15.76 15.94 4.57
CA ASP A 70 -16.83 15.96 3.57
C ASP A 70 -18.12 15.29 4.03
N ASN A 71 -18.06 14.48 5.10
CA ASN A 71 -19.14 13.74 5.71
C ASN A 71 -20.22 13.29 4.71
N PRO A 72 -19.86 12.44 3.73
CA PRO A 72 -20.77 11.97 2.69
C PRO A 72 -22.07 11.44 3.28
N TYR A 73 -23.19 11.94 2.77
CA TYR A 73 -24.55 11.57 3.19
C TYR A 73 -24.86 11.80 4.69
N ASN A 74 -24.06 12.62 5.38
CA ASN A 74 -24.20 12.89 6.82
C ASN A 74 -24.07 11.60 7.66
N TYR A 75 -23.20 10.68 7.23
CA TYR A 75 -22.91 9.43 7.91
C TYR A 75 -21.93 9.55 9.09
N GLN A 76 -21.38 10.74 9.29
CA GLN A 76 -20.37 11.10 10.30
C GLN A 76 -19.03 10.39 10.09
N VAL A 77 -18.73 9.99 8.85
CA VAL A 77 -17.44 9.40 8.47
C VAL A 77 -16.91 10.20 7.30
N ASP A 78 -15.70 10.72 7.42
CA ASP A 78 -15.05 11.53 6.40
C ASP A 78 -14.25 10.65 5.42
N THR A 79 -14.07 11.17 4.20
CA THR A 79 -13.14 10.56 3.25
C THR A 79 -11.71 10.86 3.66
N THR A 80 -10.90 9.83 3.89
CA THR A 80 -9.44 9.97 4.01
C THR A 80 -8.75 9.47 2.74
N SER A 81 -7.77 10.20 2.23
CA SER A 81 -6.93 9.75 1.10
C SER A 81 -5.46 9.99 1.39
N ALA A 82 -4.60 9.07 0.93
CA ALA A 82 -3.17 9.22 1.04
C ALA A 82 -2.46 8.63 -0.16
N TRP A 83 -1.28 9.15 -0.45
CA TRP A 83 -0.37 8.55 -1.41
C TRP A 83 1.07 8.65 -0.97
N PHE A 84 1.85 7.65 -1.38
CA PHE A 84 3.27 7.51 -1.09
C PHE A 84 4.02 7.23 -2.38
N LYS A 85 5.12 7.95 -2.58
CA LYS A 85 6.10 7.70 -3.66
C LYS A 85 7.49 7.68 -3.05
N GLY A 86 7.97 6.51 -2.70
CA GLY A 86 9.30 6.30 -2.13
C GLY A 86 10.26 5.67 -3.13
N TYR A 87 11.52 6.07 -3.04
CA TYR A 87 12.61 5.56 -3.87
C TYR A 87 13.84 5.28 -3.01
N ILE A 88 14.50 4.15 -3.26
CA ILE A 88 15.77 3.75 -2.68
C ILE A 88 16.84 3.97 -3.75
N ASP A 89 17.87 4.75 -3.44
CA ASP A 89 18.96 5.05 -4.38
C ASP A 89 20.12 4.05 -4.27
N ASP A 90 20.43 3.58 -3.05
CA ASP A 90 21.55 2.66 -2.78
C ASP A 90 21.39 2.00 -1.40
N GLY A 91 20.55 0.97 -1.34
CA GLY A 91 20.27 0.24 -0.10
C GLY A 91 19.28 0.96 0.82
N GLY A 92 18.25 0.24 1.26
CA GLY A 92 17.26 0.80 2.17
C GLY A 92 15.95 0.03 2.20
N GLU A 93 14.97 0.63 2.86
CA GLU A 93 13.61 0.11 2.95
C GLU A 93 12.56 1.22 2.91
N LEU A 94 11.39 0.87 2.41
CA LEU A 94 10.21 1.71 2.27
C LEU A 94 9.01 0.94 2.81
N TYR A 95 8.13 1.63 3.52
CA TYR A 95 6.92 1.07 4.08
C TYR A 95 5.79 2.10 4.03
N PHE A 96 4.59 1.63 3.72
CA PHE A 96 3.36 2.43 3.68
C PHE A 96 2.19 1.58 4.19
N ASP A 97 1.39 2.14 5.09
CA ASP A 97 0.20 1.48 5.62
C ASP A 97 -0.98 2.44 5.75
N PHE A 98 -2.18 1.87 5.63
CA PHE A 98 -3.43 2.58 5.79
C PHE A 98 -4.41 1.70 6.56
N ASP A 99 -4.91 2.22 7.67
CA ASP A 99 -5.83 1.59 8.60
C ASP A 99 -7.12 2.41 8.65
N ARG A 100 -8.22 1.86 8.12
CA ARG A 100 -9.54 2.48 8.18
C ARG A 100 -10.15 2.15 9.55
N ARG A 101 -10.66 3.18 10.23
CA ARG A 101 -11.11 3.10 11.63
C ARG A 101 -12.56 3.46 11.88
N ASP A 102 -13.22 4.12 10.93
CA ASP A 102 -14.67 4.37 11.02
C ASP A 102 -15.45 3.99 9.75
N SER A 103 -16.74 3.71 9.95
CA SER A 103 -17.66 3.19 8.95
C SER A 103 -19.10 3.57 9.28
N HIS A 104 -19.94 3.66 8.25
CA HIS A 104 -21.38 3.70 8.48
C HIS A 104 -21.91 2.27 8.70
N GLU A 105 -21.66 1.75 9.90
CA GLU A 105 -21.82 0.32 10.25
C GLU A 105 -23.19 -0.25 9.90
N SER A 106 -24.27 0.53 10.06
CA SER A 106 -25.63 0.05 9.86
C SER A 106 -25.94 -0.43 8.44
N MET A 107 -25.13 0.00 7.47
CA MET A 107 -25.27 -0.37 6.06
C MET A 107 -24.05 -1.10 5.52
N TYR A 108 -22.84 -0.71 5.95
CA TYR A 108 -21.58 -1.20 5.38
C TYR A 108 -20.78 -2.08 6.34
N GLY A 109 -21.25 -2.31 7.56
CA GLY A 109 -20.54 -3.07 8.59
C GLY A 109 -19.26 -2.38 9.08
N PRO A 110 -18.43 -3.08 9.88
CA PRO A 110 -17.33 -2.47 10.64
C PRO A 110 -16.13 -2.01 9.78
N ALA A 111 -15.36 -1.09 10.36
CA ALA A 111 -14.11 -0.56 9.83
C ALA A 111 -12.90 -1.41 10.28
N ASP A 112 -12.77 -2.60 9.70
CA ASP A 112 -11.67 -3.54 9.97
C ASP A 112 -10.73 -3.72 8.76
N GLN A 113 -10.72 -2.75 7.85
CA GLN A 113 -9.97 -2.82 6.60
C GLN A 113 -8.60 -2.14 6.74
N ARG A 114 -7.54 -2.85 6.35
CA ARG A 114 -6.16 -2.36 6.38
C ARG A 114 -5.39 -2.83 5.16
N THR A 115 -4.49 -1.97 4.68
CA THR A 115 -3.46 -2.33 3.70
C THR A 115 -2.07 -1.98 4.22
N GLU A 116 -1.07 -2.77 3.86
CA GLU A 116 0.33 -2.53 4.16
C GLU A 116 1.23 -2.97 3.01
N SER A 117 2.20 -2.15 2.67
CA SER A 117 3.17 -2.39 1.59
C SER A 117 4.58 -2.15 2.10
N TYR A 118 5.50 -3.02 1.71
CA TYR A 118 6.91 -2.92 2.08
C TYR A 118 7.81 -3.26 0.89
N LEU A 119 8.92 -2.55 0.79
CA LEU A 119 10.02 -2.89 -0.08
C LEU A 119 11.36 -2.64 0.61
N GLY A 120 12.18 -3.68 0.75
CA GLY A 120 13.59 -3.60 1.07
C GLY A 120 14.44 -3.96 -0.14
N SER A 121 15.54 -3.24 -0.35
CA SER A 121 16.46 -3.47 -1.46
C SER A 121 17.90 -3.18 -1.06
N SER A 122 18.85 -3.99 -1.51
CA SER A 122 20.29 -3.72 -1.38
C SER A 122 20.82 -2.80 -2.49
N GLY A 123 20.06 -2.63 -3.58
CA GLY A 123 20.37 -1.75 -4.70
C GLY A 123 19.39 -0.59 -4.75
N THR A 124 18.78 -0.38 -5.92
CA THR A 124 17.71 0.61 -6.08
C THR A 124 16.34 0.01 -5.75
N GLY A 125 15.35 0.85 -5.46
CA GLY A 125 13.99 0.42 -5.23
C GLY A 125 12.96 1.53 -5.42
N GLN A 126 11.70 1.14 -5.63
CA GLN A 126 10.56 2.04 -5.78
C GLN A 126 9.32 1.41 -5.14
N LEU A 127 8.61 2.17 -4.32
CA LEU A 127 7.31 1.81 -3.78
C LEU A 127 6.33 2.96 -3.99
N ILE A 128 5.28 2.74 -4.78
CA ILE A 128 4.29 3.76 -5.12
C ILE A 128 2.87 3.23 -4.89
N PHE A 129 2.13 3.89 -4.01
CA PHE A 129 0.74 3.55 -3.69
C PHE A 129 -0.12 4.78 -3.46
N ARG A 130 -1.39 4.68 -3.82
CA ARG A 130 -2.44 5.61 -3.40
C ARG A 130 -3.61 4.80 -2.83
N THR A 131 -4.02 5.18 -1.63
CA THR A 131 -5.12 4.53 -0.90
C THR A 131 -6.12 5.57 -0.43
N ARG A 132 -7.39 5.19 -0.39
CA ARG A 132 -8.51 6.01 0.08
C ARG A 132 -9.44 5.15 0.94
N SER A 133 -9.97 5.70 2.00
CA SER A 133 -11.11 5.14 2.74
C SER A 133 -12.31 6.10 2.72
N ASN A 134 -13.49 5.56 3.00
CA ASN A 134 -14.69 6.35 3.30
C ASN A 134 -15.64 5.54 4.21
N TYR A 135 -16.89 5.99 4.32
CA TYR A 135 -17.96 5.33 5.08
C TYR A 135 -18.27 3.87 4.71
N ALA A 136 -17.84 3.38 3.53
CA ALA A 136 -18.15 2.04 3.01
C ALA A 136 -16.93 1.12 2.88
N ASP A 137 -15.82 1.61 2.34
CA ASP A 137 -14.71 0.77 1.85
C ASP A 137 -13.31 1.38 2.11
N LEU A 138 -12.30 0.55 1.85
CA LEU A 138 -10.89 0.92 1.69
C LEU A 138 -10.41 0.47 0.31
N ASP A 139 -9.87 1.41 -0.47
CA ASP A 139 -9.48 1.22 -1.86
C ASP A 139 -8.06 1.73 -2.15
N SER A 140 -7.18 0.85 -2.61
CA SER A 140 -5.82 1.16 -3.08
C SER A 140 -5.78 1.45 -4.58
N SER A 141 -6.55 2.43 -5.07
CA SER A 141 -6.64 2.71 -6.51
C SER A 141 -5.41 3.43 -7.07
N ASN A 142 -4.59 2.71 -7.85
CA ASN A 142 -3.46 3.29 -8.57
C ASN A 142 -3.79 3.72 -10.02
N TYR A 143 -4.98 3.38 -10.54
CA TYR A 143 -5.39 3.81 -11.89
C TYR A 143 -5.40 5.34 -12.04
N ASN A 144 -4.83 5.87 -13.13
CA ASN A 144 -4.57 7.30 -13.35
C ASN A 144 -3.64 7.98 -12.32
N PHE A 145 -3.00 7.23 -11.43
CA PHE A 145 -1.97 7.73 -10.50
C PHE A 145 -0.60 7.14 -10.82
N GLN A 146 -0.54 5.81 -10.88
CA GLN A 146 0.61 5.01 -11.29
C GLN A 146 0.05 3.78 -11.99
N ASN A 147 0.26 3.64 -13.30
CA ASN A 147 -0.37 2.55 -14.05
C ASN A 147 0.43 1.23 -13.98
N ASN A 148 1.73 1.32 -13.67
CA ASN A 148 2.68 0.23 -13.71
C ASN A 148 3.77 0.48 -12.65
N ASP A 149 4.69 -0.46 -12.41
CA ASP A 149 5.90 -0.30 -11.61
C ASP A 149 5.63 0.03 -10.13
N HIS A 150 4.67 -0.64 -9.50
CA HIS A 150 4.27 -0.34 -8.11
C HIS A 150 5.36 -0.74 -7.12
N PHE A 151 6.03 -1.87 -7.41
CA PHE A 151 7.27 -2.28 -6.77
C PHE A 151 8.33 -2.46 -7.84
N LEU A 152 9.43 -1.72 -7.73
CA LEU A 152 10.66 -2.01 -8.48
C LEU A 152 11.79 -2.26 -7.51
N ALA A 153 12.68 -3.21 -7.81
CA ALA A 153 13.90 -3.39 -7.03
C ALA A 153 15.06 -3.93 -7.87
N THR A 154 16.29 -3.63 -7.45
CA THR A 154 17.52 -4.27 -7.98
C THR A 154 18.42 -4.75 -6.85
N GLY A 155 19.23 -5.77 -7.11
CA GLY A 155 20.08 -6.38 -6.08
C GLY A 155 19.30 -7.42 -5.26
N GLU A 156 19.65 -7.59 -4.00
CA GLU A 156 18.88 -8.39 -3.05
C GLU A 156 17.64 -7.61 -2.61
N TYR A 157 16.46 -8.21 -2.70
CA TYR A 157 15.21 -7.54 -2.36
C TYR A 157 14.26 -8.44 -1.56
N TYR A 158 13.38 -7.77 -0.81
CA TYR A 158 12.22 -8.36 -0.14
C TYR A 158 11.06 -7.38 -0.26
N ALA A 159 9.96 -7.80 -0.86
CA ALA A 159 8.75 -7.01 -1.03
C ALA A 159 7.54 -7.80 -0.55
N TYR A 160 6.59 -7.12 0.08
CA TYR A 160 5.28 -7.70 0.37
C TYR A 160 4.19 -6.64 0.27
N HIS A 161 2.97 -7.13 0.05
CA HIS A 161 1.75 -6.35 0.13
C HIS A 161 0.67 -7.22 0.77
N ASN A 162 -0.02 -6.70 1.78
CA ASN A 162 -1.13 -7.37 2.43
C ASN A 162 -2.35 -6.46 2.52
N VAL A 163 -3.53 -7.09 2.42
CA VAL A 163 -4.84 -6.49 2.59
C VAL A 163 -5.62 -7.33 3.57
N TYR A 164 -6.28 -6.69 4.52
CA TYR A 164 -7.06 -7.33 5.57
C TYR A 164 -8.46 -6.74 5.61
N ASN A 165 -9.42 -7.57 5.99
CA ASN A 165 -10.79 -7.17 6.32
C ASN A 165 -11.37 -8.18 7.31
N GLY A 166 -11.34 -7.84 8.60
CA GLY A 166 -11.76 -8.75 9.66
C GLY A 166 -10.95 -10.06 9.64
N ASN A 167 -11.62 -11.19 9.38
CA ASN A 167 -10.98 -12.51 9.28
C ASN A 167 -10.37 -12.80 7.90
N ASN A 168 -10.77 -12.04 6.87
CA ASN A 168 -10.29 -12.23 5.51
C ASN A 168 -8.95 -11.52 5.30
N TRP A 169 -8.04 -12.15 4.54
CA TRP A 169 -6.80 -11.51 4.13
C TRP A 169 -6.33 -12.00 2.77
N ALA A 170 -5.55 -11.16 2.09
CA ALA A 170 -4.91 -11.44 0.82
C ALA A 170 -3.54 -10.78 0.79
N GLY A 171 -2.55 -11.41 0.16
CA GLY A 171 -1.24 -10.80 0.06
C GLY A 171 -0.27 -11.56 -0.82
N PHE A 172 0.81 -10.88 -1.19
CA PHE A 172 1.96 -11.49 -1.84
C PHE A 172 3.25 -11.20 -1.07
N MET A 173 4.25 -12.04 -1.32
CA MET A 173 5.64 -11.78 -0.97
C MET A 173 6.56 -12.15 -2.14
N ALA A 174 7.51 -11.29 -2.44
CA ALA A 174 8.55 -11.52 -3.43
C ALA A 174 9.93 -11.30 -2.80
N ALA A 175 10.83 -12.28 -2.93
CA ALA A 175 12.18 -12.19 -2.40
C ALA A 175 13.18 -12.75 -3.40
N GLY A 176 14.38 -12.19 -3.48
CA GLY A 176 15.38 -12.71 -4.41
C GLY A 176 16.58 -11.81 -4.59
N ASN A 177 17.41 -12.17 -5.59
CA ASN A 177 18.52 -11.36 -6.05
C ASN A 177 18.48 -11.21 -7.57
N GLY A 178 18.41 -9.97 -8.06
CA GLY A 178 18.29 -9.64 -9.47
C GLY A 178 17.47 -8.37 -9.65
N THR A 179 16.37 -8.46 -10.37
CA THR A 179 15.38 -7.38 -10.50
C THR A 179 14.01 -7.86 -10.08
N LEU A 180 13.22 -6.95 -9.53
CA LEU A 180 11.79 -7.10 -9.24
C LEU A 180 11.04 -6.02 -10.01
N ASP A 181 9.93 -6.42 -10.60
CA ASP A 181 8.91 -5.56 -11.16
C ASP A 181 7.54 -6.17 -10.84
N ILE A 182 6.71 -5.46 -10.08
CA ILE A 182 5.33 -5.86 -9.77
C ILE A 182 4.40 -4.72 -10.13
N ASP A 183 3.44 -5.04 -10.97
CA ASP A 183 2.23 -4.26 -11.16
C ASP A 183 1.18 -4.75 -10.15
N HIS A 184 0.64 -3.82 -9.36
CA HIS A 184 -0.41 -4.09 -8.40
C HIS A 184 -1.40 -2.93 -8.39
N MET A 185 -2.41 -3.02 -9.26
CA MET A 185 -3.23 -1.86 -9.60
C MET A 185 -4.18 -1.39 -8.51
N THR A 186 -4.92 -2.30 -7.90
CA THR A 186 -5.99 -1.95 -6.97
C THR A 186 -6.31 -3.09 -6.03
N ASP A 187 -6.52 -2.72 -4.77
CA ASP A 187 -7.19 -3.53 -3.78
C ASP A 187 -8.47 -2.83 -3.39
N ASP A 188 -9.59 -3.49 -3.64
CA ASP A 188 -10.91 -2.96 -3.27
C ASP A 188 -11.45 -3.82 -2.13
N THR A 189 -11.52 -3.22 -0.95
CA THR A 189 -11.79 -3.90 0.33
C THR A 189 -13.09 -3.40 0.93
N TRP A 190 -14.10 -4.24 0.86
CA TRP A 190 -15.41 -4.08 1.50
C TRP A 190 -15.49 -4.98 2.72
N VAL A 191 -16.51 -4.80 3.56
CA VAL A 191 -16.74 -5.59 4.78
C VAL A 191 -16.73 -7.11 4.61
N THR A 192 -17.05 -7.63 3.42
CA THR A 192 -17.07 -9.07 3.14
C THR A 192 -16.35 -9.41 1.86
N THR A 193 -15.61 -8.50 1.25
CA THR A 193 -15.02 -8.76 -0.07
C THR A 193 -13.66 -8.11 -0.17
N ILE A 194 -12.67 -8.87 -0.64
CA ILE A 194 -11.39 -8.34 -1.11
C ILE A 194 -11.27 -8.65 -2.59
N LYS A 195 -11.08 -7.62 -3.41
CA LYS A 195 -10.62 -7.77 -4.79
C LYS A 195 -9.14 -7.41 -4.81
N PHE A 196 -8.28 -8.42 -4.82
CA PHE A 196 -6.84 -8.27 -4.74
C PHE A 196 -6.20 -8.16 -6.13
N GLY A 197 -5.43 -7.12 -6.37
CA GLY A 197 -4.78 -6.87 -7.67
C GLY A 197 -5.75 -6.64 -8.84
N HIS A 198 -7.04 -6.40 -8.58
CA HIS A 198 -7.96 -5.96 -9.62
C HIS A 198 -7.59 -4.52 -10.04
N GLY A 199 -7.97 -4.05 -11.21
CA GLY A 199 -7.96 -2.62 -11.53
C GLY A 199 -9.35 -2.03 -11.32
N CYS A 200 -9.45 -0.70 -11.13
CA CYS A 200 -10.76 -0.04 -11.15
C CYS A 200 -11.49 -0.32 -12.49
N GLY A 201 -12.58 -1.08 -12.44
CA GLY A 201 -13.37 -1.47 -13.61
C GLY A 201 -13.06 -2.90 -14.10
N CYS A 202 -12.79 -3.07 -15.40
CA CYS A 202 -12.51 -4.37 -16.03
C CYS A 202 -11.03 -4.58 -16.37
N TYR A 203 -10.14 -3.73 -15.84
CA TYR A 203 -8.70 -3.84 -16.08
C TYR A 203 -8.10 -4.78 -15.05
N THR A 204 -7.29 -5.73 -15.47
CA THR A 204 -6.45 -6.56 -14.60
C THR A 204 -5.01 -6.31 -15.02
N ASN A 205 -4.21 -5.77 -14.10
CA ASN A 205 -2.77 -5.53 -14.30
C ASN A 205 -2.06 -5.84 -12.98
N ALA A 206 -2.22 -7.09 -12.54
CA ALA A 206 -1.56 -7.65 -11.39
C ALA A 206 -0.54 -8.67 -11.88
N ASP A 207 0.63 -8.21 -12.30
CA ASP A 207 1.68 -9.07 -12.81
C ASP A 207 2.98 -8.93 -12.03
N VAL A 208 3.82 -9.96 -12.14
CA VAL A 208 5.13 -10.00 -11.51
C VAL A 208 6.15 -10.47 -12.53
N VAL A 209 7.29 -9.80 -12.54
CA VAL A 209 8.49 -10.19 -13.28
C VAL A 209 9.69 -10.11 -12.34
N GLN A 210 10.32 -11.26 -12.14
CA GLN A 210 11.55 -11.39 -11.35
C GLN A 210 12.67 -11.96 -12.22
N THR A 211 13.87 -11.41 -12.10
CA THR A 211 15.08 -11.99 -12.68
C THR A 211 16.02 -12.52 -11.60
N GLY A 212 16.89 -13.46 -11.97
CA GLY A 212 17.81 -14.10 -11.04
C GLY A 212 17.14 -15.16 -10.19
N ALA A 213 17.73 -15.51 -9.06
CA ALA A 213 17.20 -16.53 -8.16
C ALA A 213 16.34 -15.89 -7.08
N GLY A 214 15.24 -16.54 -6.71
CA GLY A 214 14.29 -16.00 -5.74
C GLY A 214 13.06 -16.87 -5.55
N GLU A 215 12.07 -16.27 -4.92
CA GLU A 215 10.74 -16.83 -4.68
C GLU A 215 9.64 -15.79 -4.86
N PHE A 216 8.45 -16.29 -5.20
CA PHE A 216 7.19 -15.55 -5.17
C PHE A 216 6.16 -16.37 -4.42
N ASN A 217 5.45 -15.72 -3.51
CA ASN A 217 4.39 -16.29 -2.71
C ASN A 217 3.12 -15.45 -2.88
N LEU A 218 1.99 -16.11 -3.05
CA LEU A 218 0.67 -15.50 -3.05
C LEU A 218 -0.20 -16.28 -2.07
N GLY A 219 -0.87 -15.58 -1.16
CA GLY A 219 -1.67 -16.19 -0.10
C GLY A 219 -2.97 -15.46 0.13
N ALA A 220 -3.98 -16.19 0.58
CA ALA A 220 -5.24 -15.61 1.02
C ALA A 220 -6.01 -16.54 1.96
N HIS A 221 -6.89 -15.95 2.77
CA HIS A 221 -7.92 -16.62 3.53
C HIS A 221 -9.25 -15.90 3.36
N PHE A 222 -10.31 -16.66 3.10
CA PHE A 222 -11.66 -16.17 2.83
C PHE A 222 -12.71 -17.09 3.46
N GLU A 223 -13.69 -16.54 4.18
CA GLU A 223 -14.69 -17.33 4.94
C GLU A 223 -15.79 -17.96 4.06
N ASP A 224 -16.16 -17.31 2.96
CA ASP A 224 -17.33 -17.65 2.14
C ASP A 224 -16.99 -18.04 0.69
N GLY A 225 -15.80 -17.71 0.21
CA GLY A 225 -15.26 -18.30 -1.01
C GLY A 225 -14.21 -17.45 -1.71
N MET A 226 -13.66 -18.00 -2.77
CA MET A 226 -12.62 -17.36 -3.58
C MET A 226 -12.83 -17.68 -5.05
N GLN A 227 -12.58 -16.71 -5.92
CA GLN A 227 -12.57 -16.85 -7.36
C GLN A 227 -11.30 -16.23 -7.93
N MET A 228 -10.66 -16.95 -8.84
CA MET A 228 -9.61 -16.44 -9.70
C MET A 228 -9.74 -17.02 -11.10
N ASP A 229 -8.93 -16.55 -12.05
CA ASP A 229 -8.99 -17.08 -13.40
C ASP A 229 -8.72 -18.59 -13.45
N GLY A 230 -9.71 -19.33 -13.94
CA GLY A 230 -9.66 -20.79 -14.11
C GLY A 230 -10.34 -21.60 -13.01
N TRP A 231 -10.67 -21.03 -11.84
CA TRP A 231 -11.42 -21.76 -10.81
C TRP A 231 -12.16 -20.87 -9.79
N SER A 232 -13.13 -21.47 -9.11
CA SER A 232 -13.84 -20.87 -7.99
C SER A 232 -14.08 -21.91 -6.91
N ALA A 233 -13.98 -21.53 -5.64
CA ALA A 233 -14.32 -22.33 -4.47
C ALA A 233 -15.32 -21.59 -3.58
N SER A 234 -16.15 -22.34 -2.87
CA SER A 234 -17.19 -21.82 -1.98
C SER A 234 -16.99 -22.32 -0.54
N GLY A 235 -17.40 -21.53 0.44
CA GLY A 235 -17.11 -21.75 1.85
C GLY A 235 -15.69 -21.29 2.20
N GLU A 236 -15.21 -21.69 3.37
CA GLU A 236 -13.88 -21.30 3.85
C GLU A 236 -12.77 -21.79 2.90
N VAL A 237 -11.92 -20.86 2.46
CA VAL A 237 -10.81 -21.09 1.54
C VAL A 237 -9.52 -20.57 2.16
N ASP A 238 -8.55 -21.47 2.34
CA ASP A 238 -7.13 -21.13 2.49
C ASP A 238 -6.42 -21.35 1.14
N TYR A 239 -5.83 -20.29 0.61
CA TYR A 239 -5.07 -20.34 -0.63
C TYR A 239 -3.59 -20.03 -0.38
N SER A 240 -2.72 -20.84 -0.98
CA SER A 240 -1.28 -20.63 -0.98
C SER A 240 -0.67 -21.09 -2.29
N PHE A 241 0.03 -20.19 -2.95
CA PHE A 241 0.89 -20.44 -4.10
C PHE A 241 2.31 -20.06 -3.73
N HIS A 242 3.25 -20.98 -3.99
CA HIS A 242 4.67 -20.78 -3.75
C HIS A 242 5.45 -21.27 -4.97
N VAL A 243 6.35 -20.43 -5.46
CA VAL A 243 7.31 -20.79 -6.50
C VAL A 243 8.70 -20.30 -6.13
N GLY A 244 9.65 -21.23 -6.06
CA GLY A 244 11.08 -20.95 -6.03
C GLY A 244 11.69 -21.13 -7.41
N PHE A 245 12.61 -20.25 -7.80
CA PHE A 245 13.21 -20.24 -9.13
C PHE A 245 14.69 -19.81 -9.08
N THR A 246 15.45 -20.20 -10.11
CA THR A 246 16.91 -19.96 -10.15
C THR A 246 17.36 -18.93 -11.19
N SER A 247 16.49 -18.58 -12.13
CA SER A 247 16.84 -17.69 -13.25
C SER A 247 15.85 -16.54 -13.48
N GLY A 248 14.62 -16.71 -13.00
CA GLY A 248 13.56 -15.72 -13.06
C GLY A 248 12.19 -16.39 -13.00
N PHE A 249 11.17 -15.56 -12.81
CA PHE A 249 9.77 -15.95 -12.77
C PHE A 249 8.95 -14.83 -13.38
N SER A 250 7.87 -15.19 -14.08
CA SER A 250 6.87 -14.23 -14.47
C SER A 250 5.47 -14.83 -14.39
N TRP A 251 4.52 -14.02 -13.96
CA TRP A 251 3.10 -14.36 -13.96
C TRP A 251 2.34 -13.13 -14.39
N SER A 252 1.63 -13.23 -15.51
CA SER A 252 0.97 -12.12 -16.19
C SER A 252 -0.30 -11.62 -15.52
N ASP A 253 -0.89 -12.41 -14.63
CA ASP A 253 -2.10 -12.01 -13.92
C ASP A 253 -2.35 -12.89 -12.69
N TYR A 254 -2.16 -12.34 -11.49
CA TYR A 254 -2.39 -13.03 -10.23
C TYR A 254 -3.64 -12.53 -9.49
N HIS A 255 -4.48 -11.69 -10.10
CA HIS A 255 -5.65 -11.13 -9.43
C HIS A 255 -6.63 -12.21 -8.94
N PHE A 256 -7.37 -11.90 -7.88
CA PHE A 256 -8.47 -12.71 -7.41
C PHE A 256 -9.46 -11.89 -6.57
N THR A 257 -10.67 -12.43 -6.44
CA THR A 257 -11.68 -11.91 -5.51
C THR A 257 -12.03 -12.99 -4.49
N GLY A 258 -12.18 -12.62 -3.24
CA GLY A 258 -12.70 -13.51 -2.21
C GLY A 258 -13.59 -12.80 -1.21
N ASN A 259 -14.40 -13.60 -0.51
CA ASN A 259 -15.34 -13.15 0.50
C ASN A 259 -15.24 -13.95 1.77
#